data_AF-A0AAP0F008-F1
#
_entry.id   AF-A0AAP0F008-F1
#
_cell.length_a   1.000
_cell.length_b   1.000
_cell.length_c   1.000
_cell.angle_alpha   90.00
_cell.angle_beta   90.00
_cell.angle_gamma   90.00
#
_symmetry.space_group_name_H-M   'P 1'
#
loop_
_entity.id
_entity.type
_entity.pdbx_description
1 polymer ?
#
loop_
_entity_poly.entity_id
_entity_poly.type
_entity_poly.pdbx_seq_one_letter_code
_entity_poly.pdbx_strand_id
1 'polypeptide(L)'
;MDYPSHTKIYIVAGEIYGKNSLAALIAEYPNVLTHSDLAREEELEPFKPFQDKLAAIDYTVALESKLKKHLVKLVDEMDEGLISWKEVSLEVKKLHSDREGAPHKRQPGLHRKTEEAFYANPYPGCICSKTEK
;
A
#
# COMPACT_ATOMS: atom_id res chain seq x y z
N MET A 1 -16.30 11.50 -5.63
CA MET A 1 -16.53 11.21 -4.19
C MET A 1 -15.38 11.88 -3.49
N ASP A 2 -15.60 13.07 -2.95
CA ASP A 2 -14.53 13.87 -2.36
C ASP A 2 -14.53 13.67 -0.84
N TYR A 3 -13.37 13.29 -0.29
CA TYR A 3 -13.20 13.21 1.15
C TYR A 3 -12.90 14.60 1.70
N PRO A 4 -13.42 14.97 2.89
CA PRO A 4 -13.07 16.24 3.51
C PRO A 4 -11.56 16.35 3.76
N SER A 5 -10.98 17.55 3.67
CA SER A 5 -9.55 17.79 3.91
C SER A 5 -9.07 17.37 5.31
N HIS A 6 -9.96 17.37 6.32
CA HIS A 6 -9.65 16.90 7.67
C HIS A 6 -9.61 15.37 7.81
N THR A 7 -9.87 14.61 6.74
CA THR A 7 -9.83 13.15 6.76
C THR A 7 -8.44 12.65 7.15
N LYS A 8 -8.39 11.76 8.15
CA LYS A 8 -7.15 11.08 8.53
C LYS A 8 -6.85 9.99 7.51
N ILE A 9 -5.68 10.07 6.88
CA ILE A 9 -5.23 9.08 5.91
C ILE A 9 -4.04 8.34 6.50
N TYR A 10 -4.20 7.05 6.74
CA TYR A 10 -3.08 6.20 7.14
C TYR A 10 -2.40 5.63 5.90
N ILE A 11 -1.08 5.81 5.79
CA ILE A 11 -0.29 5.39 4.63
C ILE A 11 0.80 4.43 5.08
N VAL A 12 0.75 3.25 4.47
CA VAL A 12 1.82 2.25 4.54
C VAL A 12 2.72 2.46 3.33
N ALA A 13 3.57 3.49 3.40
CA ALA A 13 4.56 3.78 2.38
C ALA A 13 5.86 4.16 3.07
N GLY A 14 6.95 3.44 2.78
CA GLY A 14 8.27 3.87 3.19
C GLY A 14 8.74 5.09 2.37
N GLU A 15 9.79 5.74 2.84
CA GLU A 15 10.48 6.83 2.12
C GLU A 15 10.96 6.41 0.70
N ILE A 16 10.97 5.11 0.42
CA ILE A 16 11.32 4.48 -0.85
C ILE A 16 10.45 4.92 -2.04
N TYR A 17 9.24 5.44 -1.81
CA TYR A 17 8.37 5.94 -2.88
C TYR A 17 8.70 7.39 -3.30
N GLY A 18 9.81 7.94 -2.82
CA GLY A 18 10.36 9.24 -3.22
C GLY A 18 9.73 10.38 -2.43
N LYS A 19 10.57 11.23 -1.80
CA LYS A 19 10.16 12.35 -0.93
C LYS A 19 9.09 13.27 -1.51
N ASN A 20 8.98 13.36 -2.83
CA ASN A 20 8.06 14.27 -3.51
C ASN A 20 6.74 13.62 -3.94
N SER A 21 6.60 12.28 -3.91
CA SER A 21 5.39 11.61 -4.40
C SER A 21 4.17 11.84 -3.52
N LEU A 22 4.40 12.09 -2.22
CA LEU A 22 3.36 12.37 -1.23
C LEU A 22 3.00 13.86 -1.14
N ALA A 23 3.76 14.76 -1.76
CA ALA A 23 3.57 16.21 -1.59
C ALA A 23 2.18 16.68 -2.04
N ALA A 24 1.69 16.18 -3.18
CA ALA A 24 0.34 16.49 -3.66
C ALA A 24 -0.75 15.96 -2.72
N LEU A 25 -0.54 14.77 -2.13
CA LEU A 25 -1.50 14.18 -1.21
C LEU A 25 -1.54 14.92 0.13
N ILE A 26 -0.38 15.30 0.67
CA ILE A 26 -0.27 16.06 1.92
C ILE A 26 -0.86 17.47 1.74
N ALA A 27 -0.72 18.07 0.56
CA ALA A 27 -1.31 19.38 0.25
C ALA A 27 -2.85 19.33 0.29
N GLU A 28 -3.45 18.24 -0.19
CA GLU A 28 -4.90 18.06 -0.22
C GLU A 28 -5.45 17.56 1.14
N TYR A 29 -4.69 16.69 1.81
CA TYR A 29 -5.06 16.06 3.08
C TYR A 29 -3.92 16.21 4.09
N PRO A 30 -3.92 17.25 4.94
CA PRO A 30 -2.83 17.50 5.88
C PRO A 30 -2.71 16.43 6.99
N ASN A 31 -3.73 15.61 7.20
CA ASN A 31 -3.78 14.60 8.27
C ASN A 31 -3.29 13.22 7.81
N VAL A 32 -2.12 13.16 7.17
CA VAL A 32 -1.47 11.89 6.80
C VAL A 32 -0.75 11.30 8.02
N LEU A 33 -0.98 10.02 8.28
CA LEU A 33 -0.42 9.26 9.39
C LEU A 33 0.38 8.07 8.87
N THR A 34 1.44 7.72 9.58
CA THR A 34 2.32 6.56 9.36
C THR A 34 2.38 5.70 10.61
N HIS A 35 3.05 4.54 10.56
CA HIS A 35 3.21 3.72 11.76
C HIS A 35 3.93 4.45 12.91
N SER A 36 4.75 5.45 12.60
CA SER A 36 5.45 6.28 13.60
C SER A 36 4.50 7.19 14.39
N ASP A 37 3.32 7.49 13.84
CA ASP A 37 2.32 8.38 14.44
C ASP A 37 1.30 7.62 15.30
N LEU A 38 1.36 6.28 15.34
CA LEU A 38 0.35 5.43 15.98
C LEU A 38 0.52 5.30 17.49
N ALA A 39 1.75 5.42 17.99
CA ALA A 39 2.09 5.18 19.38
C ALA A 39 3.28 6.06 19.79
N ARG A 40 3.62 6.07 21.08
CA ARG A 40 4.81 6.80 21.55
C ARG A 40 6.07 6.16 21.00
N GLU A 41 7.11 6.96 20.82
CA GLU A 41 8.40 6.46 20.34
C GLU A 41 8.93 5.32 21.22
N GLU A 42 8.81 5.45 22.54
CA GLU A 42 9.17 4.43 23.54
C GLU A 42 8.46 3.09 23.33
N GLU A 43 7.21 3.12 22.85
CA GLU A 43 6.41 1.92 22.58
C GLU A 43 6.77 1.29 21.24
N LEU A 44 7.26 2.08 20.29
CA LEU A 44 7.65 1.66 18.95
C LEU A 44 9.12 1.22 18.84
N GLU A 45 9.99 1.70 19.73
CA GLU A 45 11.41 1.34 19.82
C GLU A 45 11.68 -0.17 19.70
N PRO A 46 10.95 -1.06 20.40
CA PRO A 46 11.17 -2.51 20.30
C PRO A 46 10.88 -3.10 18.91
N PHE A 47 10.12 -2.39 18.08
CA PHE A 47 9.67 -2.83 16.75
C PHE A 47 10.51 -2.22 15.61
N LYS A 48 11.16 -1.07 15.83
CA LYS A 48 12.05 -0.42 14.86
C LYS A 48 13.06 -1.36 14.17
N PRO A 49 13.74 -2.31 14.87
CA PRO A 49 14.68 -3.21 14.22
C PRO A 49 14.03 -4.37 13.46
N PHE A 50 12.72 -4.60 13.63
CA PHE A 50 11.99 -5.73 13.03
C PHE A 50 10.92 -5.23 12.06
N GLN A 51 11.29 -5.08 10.79
CA GLN A 51 10.38 -4.61 9.73
C GLN A 51 9.11 -5.46 9.64
N ASP A 52 9.21 -6.77 9.84
CA ASP A 52 8.08 -7.70 9.80
C ASP A 52 7.03 -7.37 10.88
N LYS A 53 7.49 -6.92 12.06
CA LYS A 53 6.60 -6.54 13.16
C LYS A 53 5.96 -5.17 12.91
N LEU A 54 6.68 -4.23 12.31
CA LEU A 54 6.10 -2.96 11.84
C LEU A 54 5.06 -3.20 10.75
N ALA A 55 5.33 -4.12 9.82
CA ALA A 55 4.38 -4.53 8.79
C ALA A 55 3.12 -5.18 9.38
N ALA A 56 3.23 -5.90 10.50
CA ALA A 56 2.07 -6.44 11.21
C ALA A 56 1.19 -5.32 11.82
N ILE A 57 1.82 -4.24 12.32
CA ILE A 57 1.10 -3.04 12.78
C ILE A 57 0.38 -2.38 11.60
N ASP A 58 1.10 -2.19 10.48
CA ASP A 58 0.54 -1.64 9.23
C ASP A 58 -0.67 -2.43 8.74
N TYR A 59 -0.57 -3.77 8.76
CA TYR A 59 -1.66 -4.66 8.38
C TYR A 59 -2.87 -4.54 9.32
N THR A 60 -2.64 -4.36 10.61
CA THR A 60 -3.69 -4.21 11.63
C THR A 60 -4.43 -2.88 11.47
N VAL A 61 -3.72 -1.77 11.27
CA VAL A 61 -4.36 -0.47 11.00
C VAL A 61 -5.13 -0.51 9.68
N ALA A 62 -4.58 -1.19 8.66
CA ALA A 62 -5.31 -1.42 7.43
C ALA A 62 -6.58 -2.25 7.66
N LEU A 63 -6.54 -3.32 8.47
CA LEU A 63 -7.72 -4.13 8.85
C LEU A 63 -8.83 -3.28 9.47
N GLU A 64 -8.44 -2.42 10.39
CA GLU A 64 -9.38 -1.58 11.13
C GLU A 64 -9.92 -0.40 10.30
N SER A 65 -9.27 -0.09 9.18
CA SER A 65 -9.69 0.97 8.27
C SER A 65 -11.04 0.66 7.61
N LYS A 66 -11.88 1.70 7.45
CA LYS A 66 -13.23 1.57 6.86
C LYS A 66 -13.21 0.91 5.47
N LEU A 67 -12.16 1.13 4.68
CA LEU A 67 -12.03 0.58 3.34
C LEU A 67 -11.82 -0.94 3.36
N LYS A 68 -11.00 -1.45 4.28
CA LYS A 68 -10.82 -2.90 4.44
C LYS A 68 -12.06 -3.54 5.07
N LYS A 69 -12.73 -2.87 6.01
CA LYS A 69 -14.04 -3.32 6.52
C LYS A 69 -15.08 -3.45 5.41
N HIS A 70 -15.06 -2.54 4.43
CA HIS A 70 -15.92 -2.63 3.25
C HIS A 70 -15.54 -3.82 2.34
N LEU A 71 -14.24 -4.06 2.13
CA LEU A 71 -13.76 -5.21 1.36
C LEU A 71 -14.10 -6.54 2.04
N VAL A 72 -13.85 -6.66 3.35
CA VAL A 72 -14.18 -7.85 4.16
C VAL A 72 -15.67 -8.13 4.08
N LYS A 73 -16.51 -7.09 4.23
CA LYS A 73 -17.96 -7.21 4.07
C LYS A 73 -18.37 -7.74 2.68
N LEU A 74 -17.74 -7.26 1.61
CA LEU A 74 -18.00 -7.77 0.25
C LEU A 74 -17.61 -9.25 0.09
N VAL A 75 -16.56 -9.71 0.78
CA VAL A 75 -16.17 -11.12 0.76
C VAL A 75 -17.15 -11.97 1.57
N ASP A 76 -17.53 -11.53 2.77
CA ASP A 76 -18.50 -12.23 3.61
C ASP A 76 -19.87 -12.37 2.89
N GLU A 77 -20.37 -11.30 2.27
CA GLU A 77 -21.63 -11.32 1.49
C GLU A 77 -21.55 -12.27 0.28
N MET A 78 -20.36 -12.46 -0.30
CA MET A 78 -20.16 -13.41 -1.39
C MET A 78 -20.16 -14.85 -0.88
N ASP A 79 -19.51 -15.13 0.25
CA ASP A 79 -19.48 -16.46 0.88
C ASP A 79 -20.88 -16.89 1.36
N GLU A 80 -21.70 -15.93 1.80
CA GLU A 80 -23.13 -16.13 2.12
C GLU A 80 -24.02 -16.28 0.86
N GLY A 81 -23.46 -16.08 -0.34
CA GLY A 81 -24.18 -16.19 -1.61
C GLY A 81 -25.11 -15.02 -1.92
N LEU A 82 -24.99 -13.90 -1.19
CA LEU A 82 -25.80 -12.69 -1.37
C LEU A 82 -25.36 -11.88 -2.60
N ILE A 83 -24.08 -11.93 -2.93
CA ILE A 83 -23.52 -11.29 -4.12
C ILE A 83 -22.59 -12.25 -4.87
N SER A 84 -22.51 -12.05 -6.19
CA SER A 84 -21.63 -12.81 -7.06
C SER A 84 -20.21 -12.26 -7.05
N TRP A 85 -19.23 -13.10 -7.39
CA TRP A 85 -17.86 -12.66 -7.65
C TRP A 85 -17.76 -11.50 -8.66
N LYS A 86 -18.71 -11.42 -9.61
CA LYS A 86 -18.76 -10.32 -10.59
C LYS A 86 -19.05 -8.97 -9.93
N GLU A 87 -19.89 -8.95 -8.90
CA GLU A 87 -20.22 -7.74 -8.13
C GLU A 87 -19.08 -7.33 -7.22
N VAL A 88 -18.46 -8.28 -6.52
CA VAL A 88 -17.23 -8.03 -5.73
C VAL A 88 -16.12 -7.46 -6.62
N SER A 89 -15.84 -8.10 -7.75
CA SER A 89 -14.80 -7.66 -8.69
C SER A 89 -15.07 -6.26 -9.23
N LEU A 90 -16.33 -5.95 -9.53
CA LEU A 90 -16.73 -4.62 -10.00
C LEU A 90 -16.49 -3.56 -8.93
N GLU A 91 -16.86 -3.84 -7.68
CA GLU A 91 -16.71 -2.89 -6.59
C GLU A 91 -15.25 -2.67 -6.22
N VAL A 92 -14.44 -3.74 -6.18
CA VAL A 92 -12.99 -3.63 -5.98
C VAL A 92 -12.33 -2.80 -7.08
N LYS A 93 -12.73 -3.00 -8.35
CA LYS A 93 -12.21 -2.21 -9.48
C LYS A 93 -12.60 -0.74 -9.38
N LYS A 94 -13.81 -0.42 -8.91
CA LYS A 94 -14.20 0.98 -8.65
C LYS A 94 -13.38 1.58 -7.51
N LEU A 95 -13.13 0.82 -6.44
CA LEU A 95 -12.34 1.28 -5.30
C LEU A 95 -10.86 1.53 -5.65
N HIS A 96 -10.36 0.84 -6.68
CA HIS A 96 -8.95 0.89 -7.12
C HIS A 96 -8.77 1.51 -8.51
N SER A 97 -9.79 2.16 -9.08
CA SER A 97 -9.76 2.70 -10.45
C SER A 97 -8.55 3.60 -10.71
N ASP A 98 -8.11 4.31 -9.68
CA ASP A 98 -7.00 5.28 -9.75
C ASP A 98 -5.77 4.83 -8.95
N ARG A 99 -5.73 3.54 -8.55
CA ARG A 99 -4.68 2.94 -7.71
C ARG A 99 -4.00 1.78 -8.41
N GLU A 100 -3.64 1.97 -9.67
CA GLU A 100 -2.89 0.97 -10.42
C GLU A 100 -1.40 1.02 -10.04
N GLY A 101 -0.94 -0.02 -9.34
CA GLY A 101 0.49 -0.31 -9.22
C GLY A 101 1.03 -0.68 -10.59
N ALA A 102 1.54 0.30 -11.34
CA ALA A 102 2.08 0.07 -12.67
C ALA A 102 3.51 -0.51 -12.60
N PRO A 103 3.87 -1.47 -13.49
CA PRO A 103 5.25 -1.84 -13.72
C PRO A 103 6.05 -0.59 -14.13
N HIS A 104 6.99 -0.18 -13.29
CA HIS A 104 7.90 0.91 -13.59
C HIS A 104 9.32 0.37 -13.77
N LYS A 105 10.14 1.06 -14.56
CA LYS A 105 11.55 0.68 -14.73
C LYS A 105 12.24 0.76 -13.38
N ARG A 106 12.90 -0.33 -12.98
CA ARG A 106 13.75 -0.35 -11.78
C ARG A 106 14.81 0.75 -11.92
N GLN A 107 14.88 1.67 -10.97
CA GLN A 107 15.98 2.63 -10.92
C GLN A 107 17.15 2.01 -10.14
N PRO A 108 18.38 2.01 -10.68
CA PRO A 108 19.56 1.57 -9.94
C PRO A 108 19.74 2.46 -8.70
N GLY A 109 19.65 1.87 -7.50
CA GLY A 109 20.01 2.55 -6.26
C GLY A 109 21.51 2.42 -5.99
N LEU A 110 22.09 3.40 -5.27
CA LEU A 110 23.49 3.36 -4.84
C LEU A 110 23.79 2.20 -3.88
N HIS A 111 22.76 1.68 -3.20
CA HIS A 111 22.85 0.58 -2.25
C HIS A 111 22.10 -0.66 -2.75
N ARG A 112 22.63 -1.84 -2.40
CA ARG A 112 21.92 -3.12 -2.58
C ARG A 112 20.65 -3.06 -1.72
N LYS A 113 19.47 -3.18 -2.35
CA LYS A 113 18.21 -3.26 -1.62
C LYS A 113 18.25 -4.43 -0.63
N THR A 114 17.88 -4.17 0.61
CA THR A 114 17.67 -5.16 1.67
C THR A 114 16.21 -5.65 1.73
N GLU A 115 15.32 -5.12 0.89
CA GLU A 115 13.89 -5.47 0.87
C GLU A 115 13.66 -6.93 0.45
N GLU A 116 12.82 -7.64 1.22
CA GLU A 116 12.31 -8.95 0.87
C GLU A 116 11.28 -8.88 -0.28
N ALA A 117 11.20 -9.97 -1.04
CA ALA A 117 10.63 -10.03 -2.39
C ALA A 117 9.11 -9.78 -2.52
N PHE A 118 8.40 -9.48 -1.43
CA PHE A 118 6.93 -9.51 -1.38
C PHE A 118 6.24 -8.53 -2.36
N TYR A 119 6.88 -7.39 -2.67
CA TYR A 119 6.42 -6.41 -3.67
C TYR A 119 7.45 -6.14 -4.78
N ALA A 120 8.43 -7.04 -4.96
CA ALA A 120 9.43 -6.85 -6.00
C ALA A 120 8.76 -6.92 -7.37
N ASN A 121 8.81 -5.82 -8.13
CA ASN A 121 8.37 -5.76 -9.52
C ASN A 121 8.85 -7.03 -10.27
N PRO A 122 7.94 -7.90 -10.74
CA PRO A 122 8.31 -9.19 -11.30
C PRO A 122 9.09 -9.08 -12.60
N TYR A 123 9.21 -7.88 -13.21
CA TYR A 123 10.14 -7.65 -14.29
C TYR A 123 11.58 -7.74 -13.76
N PRO A 124 12.31 -8.84 -14.07
CA PRO A 124 13.73 -8.92 -13.79
C PRO A 124 14.39 -7.88 -14.70
N GLY A 125 15.32 -7.11 -14.15
CA GLY A 125 16.15 -6.24 -14.98
C GLY A 125 16.79 -7.04 -16.11
N CYS A 126 16.62 -6.55 -17.34
CA CYS A 126 17.11 -7.05 -18.63
C CYS A 126 16.32 -8.19 -19.28
N ILE A 127 15.37 -7.84 -20.15
CA ILE A 127 15.20 -8.57 -21.41
C ILE A 127 16.40 -8.16 -22.27
N CYS A 128 17.49 -8.92 -22.22
CA CYS A 128 18.53 -8.79 -23.23
C CYS A 128 17.85 -9.00 -24.58
N SER A 129 17.83 -7.98 -25.43
CA SER A 129 17.52 -8.17 -26.84
C SER A 129 18.54 -9.20 -27.33
N LYS A 130 18.09 -10.43 -27.58
CA LYS A 130 18.91 -11.41 -28.28
C LYS A 130 19.18 -10.77 -29.64
N THR A 131 20.37 -10.23 -29.84
CA THR A 131 20.88 -10.04 -31.18
C THR A 131 20.96 -11.44 -31.78
N GLU A 132 20.03 -11.72 -32.68
CA GLU A 132 20.04 -12.88 -33.54
C GLU A 132 21.44 -13.01 -34.15
N LYS A 133 22.01 -14.20 -34.02
CA LYS A 133 23.28 -14.60 -34.64
C LYS A 133 22.95 -15.51 -35.81
#